data_AF-A0A6D2IZC4-F1
#
_entry.id   AF-A0A6D2IZC4-F1
#
_cell.length_a   1.000
_cell.length_b   1.000
_cell.length_c   1.000
_cell.angle_alpha   90.00
_cell.angle_beta   90.00
_cell.angle_gamma   90.00
#
_symmetry.space_group_name_H-M   'P 1'
#
loop_
_entity.id
_entity.type
_entity.pdbx_description
1 polymer ?
#
loop_
_entity_poly.entity_id
_entity_poly.type
_entity_poly.pdbx_seq_one_letter_code
_entity_poly.pdbx_strand_id
1 'polypeptide(L)'
;MPYDISYELLSFEKSNGEPAGTYNDLVHQVYLGRYDAVVGDTTILANRSSYVDFTFPFIKSGVGLVVPMGETVKRDLFDFFKPLSWRLWLTSLASFFVVGITVWVLEHRFNPDFQGTGRYQASTILWFAFSTMVFAPRERVLSFGARFLVIAWYFIVLVLTQSYTASLASLLTTQQLNPTITSMRSLLERGETVGYQRTSFIHGKLREVGFPESHLVPFDTAEECDGLLSNGTKKGGFSAAFLEVPYLKIFLGQYCQDYKMVEEPFNVDGFGFVFPIASPLVADVSRAILKVAESPKAMELERAWFKKKEASCPDPVTNPDPNPSVTSRQLGVDSFKVLFLGVFVICALTLGSFILRFLWKSKGEANLWKKFRETEESSYIKVEKCPCTPSLPKPQDSSQATNPADKK
;
A
#
# COMPACT_ATOMS: atom_id res chain seq x y z
N MET A 1 11.55 34.24 35.53
CA MET A 1 12.90 34.77 35.84
C MET A 1 12.91 35.24 37.30
N PRO A 2 14.07 35.35 37.97
CA PRO A 2 14.14 35.86 39.34
C PRO A 2 13.98 37.39 39.44
N TYR A 3 13.94 38.09 38.30
CA TYR A 3 13.77 39.53 38.17
C TYR A 3 13.00 39.84 36.88
N ASP A 4 12.50 41.07 36.76
CA ASP A 4 11.83 41.59 35.57
C ASP A 4 12.84 42.19 34.59
N ILE A 5 12.59 42.07 33.29
CA ILE A 5 13.48 42.57 32.23
C ILE A 5 12.65 43.45 31.31
N SER A 6 13.01 44.73 31.20
CA SER A 6 12.47 45.60 30.15
C SER A 6 13.10 45.23 28.82
N TYR A 7 12.29 45.02 27.79
CA TYR A 7 12.76 44.65 26.45
C TYR A 7 12.01 45.44 25.39
N GLU A 8 12.68 45.66 24.26
CA GLU A 8 12.11 46.19 23.03
C GLU A 8 12.39 45.18 21.91
N LEU A 9 11.37 44.81 21.14
CA LEU A 9 11.50 43.87 20.04
C LEU A 9 11.74 44.63 18.74
N LEU A 10 12.90 44.40 18.13
CA LEU A 10 13.30 44.99 16.87
C LEU A 10 13.33 43.89 15.79
N SER A 11 12.66 44.10 14.66
CA SER A 11 12.71 43.17 13.54
C SER A 11 14.02 43.33 12.74
N PHE A 12 14.57 42.22 12.27
CA PHE A 12 15.78 42.21 11.43
C PHE A 12 15.42 42.21 9.94
N GLU A 13 14.79 43.30 9.52
CA GLU A 13 14.21 43.44 8.18
C GLU A 13 14.63 44.76 7.53
N LYS A 14 14.62 44.79 6.20
CA LYS A 14 14.78 46.00 5.40
C LYS A 14 13.49 46.81 5.43
N SER A 15 13.54 48.05 4.96
CA SER A 15 12.37 48.95 4.88
C SER A 15 11.21 48.43 4.03
N ASN A 16 11.43 47.39 3.22
CA ASN A 16 10.43 46.74 2.39
C ASN A 16 9.87 45.43 3.00
N GLY A 17 10.26 45.06 4.23
CA GLY A 17 9.82 43.83 4.90
C GLY A 17 10.60 42.57 4.51
N GLU A 18 11.61 42.69 3.64
CA GLU A 18 12.50 41.57 3.30
C GLU A 18 13.55 41.36 4.40
N PRO A 19 14.07 40.13 4.58
CA PRO A 19 15.15 39.88 5.53
C PRO A 19 16.36 40.81 5.30
N ALA A 20 16.86 41.42 6.38
CA ALA A 20 18.04 42.28 6.32
C ALA A 20 19.34 41.52 6.02
N GLY A 21 19.34 40.20 6.21
CA GLY A 21 20.45 39.30 5.92
C GLY A 21 20.10 37.85 6.24
N THR A 22 21.12 37.01 6.36
CA THR A 22 20.98 35.61 6.79
C THR A 22 20.95 35.51 8.32
N TYR A 23 20.62 34.32 8.85
CA TYR A 23 20.75 34.06 10.29
C TYR A 23 22.19 34.24 10.79
N ASN A 24 23.21 34.01 9.95
CA ASN A 24 24.59 34.28 10.36
C ASN A 24 24.83 35.78 10.55
N ASP A 25 24.26 36.62 9.68
CA ASP A 25 24.37 38.07 9.77
C ASP A 25 23.66 38.61 11.00
N LEU A 26 22.46 38.07 11.30
CA LEU A 26 21.67 38.40 12.50
C LEU A 26 22.47 38.12 13.78
N VAL A 27 23.00 36.90 13.89
CA VAL A 27 23.81 36.48 15.05
C VAL A 27 25.08 37.32 15.17
N HIS A 28 25.71 37.65 14.04
CA HIS A 28 26.90 38.48 14.02
C HIS A 28 26.62 39.92 14.51
N GLN A 29 25.41 40.46 14.36
CA GLN A 29 25.09 41.79 14.91
C GLN A 29 25.14 41.82 16.45
N VAL A 30 24.84 40.70 17.13
CA VAL A 30 24.98 40.57 18.59
C VAL A 30 26.45 40.65 18.99
N TYR A 31 27.32 39.96 18.25
CA TYR A 31 28.76 40.04 18.46
C TYR A 31 29.33 41.45 18.26
N LEU A 32 28.80 42.19 17.28
CA LEU A 32 29.16 43.60 17.06
C LEU A 32 28.59 44.56 18.13
N GLY A 33 27.79 44.07 19.08
CA GLY A 33 27.17 44.89 20.13
C GLY A 33 26.08 45.84 19.62
N ARG A 34 25.49 45.56 18.45
CA ARG A 34 24.39 46.36 17.89
C ARG A 34 23.02 45.92 18.42
N TYR A 35 22.90 44.67 18.83
CA TYR A 35 21.74 44.12 19.52
C TYR A 35 22.19 43.39 20.79
N ASP A 36 21.39 43.49 21.85
CA ASP A 36 21.70 42.88 23.15
C ASP A 36 21.39 41.38 23.21
N ALA A 37 20.47 40.91 22.36
CA ALA A 37 20.08 39.51 22.25
C ALA A 37 19.35 39.24 20.93
N VAL A 38 19.29 37.98 20.53
CA VAL A 38 18.38 37.52 19.47
C VAL A 38 17.41 36.51 20.06
N VAL A 39 16.12 36.82 19.92
CA VAL A 39 15.00 35.95 20.29
C VAL A 39 14.33 35.49 19.00
N GLY A 40 14.51 34.22 18.65
CA GLY A 40 13.97 33.65 17.43
C GLY A 40 14.35 32.19 17.25
N ASP A 41 13.98 31.65 16.11
CA ASP A 41 14.30 30.34 15.54
C ASP A 41 15.77 30.23 15.07
N THR A 42 16.70 30.66 15.91
CA THR A 42 18.14 30.58 15.60
C THR A 42 18.70 29.22 15.98
N THR A 43 19.11 28.44 14.99
CA THR A 43 19.79 27.15 15.18
C THR A 43 21.15 27.33 15.84
N ILE A 44 21.42 26.55 16.89
CA ILE A 44 22.70 26.50 17.58
C ILE A 44 23.70 25.76 16.68
N LEU A 45 24.78 26.45 16.28
CA LEU A 45 25.83 25.91 15.42
C LEU A 45 27.21 26.21 16.01
N ALA A 46 28.17 25.31 15.79
CA ALA A 46 29.53 25.45 16.31
C ALA A 46 30.27 26.70 15.79
N ASN A 47 30.00 27.12 14.54
CA ASN A 47 30.59 28.35 14.00
C ASN A 47 30.05 29.59 14.73
N ARG A 48 28.74 29.64 14.98
CA ARG A 48 28.06 30.74 15.70
C ARG A 48 28.50 30.80 17.16
N SER A 49 28.59 29.64 17.83
CA SER A 49 28.97 29.55 19.25
C SER A 49 30.41 30.00 19.54
N SER A 50 31.23 30.25 18.51
CA SER A 50 32.59 30.76 18.70
C SER A 50 32.64 32.25 19.04
N TYR A 51 31.57 33.00 18.77
CA TYR A 51 31.51 34.45 18.96
C TYR A 51 30.24 34.96 19.66
N VAL A 52 29.29 34.08 20.00
CA VAL A 52 28.11 34.37 20.83
C VAL A 52 27.81 33.18 21.76
N ASP A 53 27.08 33.44 22.83
CA ASP A 53 26.57 32.39 23.71
C ASP A 53 25.09 32.10 23.40
N PHE A 54 24.73 30.81 23.48
CA PHE A 54 23.37 30.34 23.29
C PHE A 54 22.75 29.87 24.60
N THR A 55 21.44 30.02 24.73
CA THR A 55 20.67 29.34 25.78
C THR A 55 20.55 27.84 25.49
N PHE A 56 20.04 27.08 26.46
CA PHE A 56 19.52 25.75 26.15
C PHE A 56 18.47 25.78 25.05
N PRO A 57 18.43 24.75 24.19
CA PRO A 57 17.49 24.70 23.08
C PRO A 57 16.06 24.58 23.60
N PHE A 58 15.17 25.44 23.11
CA PHE A 58 13.74 25.42 23.47
C PHE A 58 12.90 24.54 22.53
N ILE A 59 13.38 24.30 21.31
CA ILE A 59 12.82 23.35 20.34
C ILE A 59 13.97 22.54 19.75
N LYS A 60 13.85 21.21 19.74
CA LYS A 60 14.81 20.35 19.02
C LYS A 60 14.67 20.59 17.52
N SER A 61 15.81 20.82 16.86
CA SER A 61 15.92 20.97 15.41
C SER A 61 16.66 19.77 14.83
N GLY A 62 17.02 19.88 13.55
CA GLY A 62 17.54 18.84 12.67
C GLY A 62 17.25 19.27 11.24
N VAL A 63 17.95 18.76 10.24
CA VAL A 63 17.61 19.00 8.83
C VAL A 63 17.05 17.72 8.23
N GLY A 64 15.77 17.77 7.86
CA GLY A 64 15.07 16.68 7.20
C GLY A 64 15.08 16.81 5.69
N LEU A 65 15.13 15.65 5.02
CA LEU A 65 14.97 15.50 3.59
C LEU A 65 13.51 15.18 3.26
N VAL A 66 12.86 16.10 2.56
CA VAL A 66 11.47 15.95 2.07
C VAL A 66 11.48 15.63 0.59
N VAL A 67 10.69 14.64 0.21
CA VAL A 67 10.55 14.19 -1.19
C VAL A 67 9.07 14.09 -1.56
N PRO A 68 8.71 14.30 -2.84
CA PRO A 68 7.39 13.98 -3.33
C PRO A 68 7.16 12.47 -3.18
N MET A 69 6.00 12.11 -2.64
CA MET A 69 5.47 10.77 -2.79
C MET A 69 5.21 10.59 -4.28
N GLY A 70 5.95 9.68 -4.93
CA GLY A 70 5.76 9.42 -6.35
C GLY A 70 4.28 9.14 -6.64
N GLU A 71 3.79 9.61 -7.79
CA GLU A 71 2.40 9.41 -8.23
C GLU A 71 1.93 8.03 -7.79
N THR A 72 0.88 7.99 -6.95
CA THR A 72 0.19 6.77 -6.52
C THR A 72 0.30 5.73 -7.62
N VAL A 73 1.05 4.64 -7.35
CA VAL A 73 1.39 3.60 -8.34
C VAL A 73 0.19 3.41 -9.24
N LYS A 74 0.29 3.82 -10.52
CA LYS A 74 -0.80 3.64 -11.47
C LYS A 74 -1.13 2.16 -11.42
N ARG A 75 -2.30 1.85 -10.87
CA ARG A 75 -2.73 0.47 -10.67
C ARG A 75 -2.89 -0.12 -12.05
N ASP A 76 -1.99 -1.02 -12.42
CA ASP A 76 -2.02 -1.64 -13.73
C ASP A 76 -3.16 -2.64 -13.75
N LEU A 77 -3.85 -2.73 -14.89
CA LEU A 77 -4.92 -3.71 -15.13
C LEU A 77 -4.47 -5.17 -14.93
N PHE A 78 -3.16 -5.41 -14.86
CA PHE A 78 -2.53 -6.72 -14.67
C PHE A 78 -1.84 -6.88 -13.31
N ASP A 79 -2.07 -5.98 -12.34
CA ASP A 79 -1.48 -6.06 -10.99
C ASP A 79 -1.74 -7.40 -10.30
N PHE A 80 -2.86 -8.06 -10.61
CA PHE A 80 -3.20 -9.40 -10.13
C PHE A 80 -2.17 -10.48 -10.50
N PHE A 81 -1.42 -10.34 -11.60
CA PHE A 81 -0.39 -11.32 -11.98
C PHE A 81 0.97 -11.08 -11.29
N LYS A 82 1.21 -9.89 -10.71
CA LYS A 82 2.49 -9.50 -10.11
C LYS A 82 2.96 -10.37 -8.93
N PRO A 83 2.10 -10.94 -8.07
CA PRO A 83 2.57 -11.74 -6.91
C PRO A 83 3.31 -13.02 -7.27
N LEU A 84 3.18 -13.52 -8.50
CA LEU A 84 3.78 -14.77 -8.96
C LEU A 84 4.58 -14.51 -10.24
N SER A 85 5.80 -15.03 -10.29
CA SER A 85 6.62 -14.91 -11.50
C SER A 85 5.98 -15.65 -12.68
N TRP A 86 6.14 -15.12 -13.90
CA TRP A 86 5.63 -15.77 -15.12
C TRP A 86 6.13 -17.22 -15.30
N ARG A 87 7.37 -17.49 -14.88
CA ARG A 87 7.94 -18.85 -14.89
C ARG A 87 7.19 -19.80 -13.96
N LEU A 88 6.76 -19.31 -12.79
CA LEU A 88 6.01 -20.10 -11.83
C LEU A 88 4.59 -20.34 -12.32
N TRP A 89 3.94 -19.33 -12.91
CA TRP A 89 2.64 -19.49 -13.60
C TRP A 89 2.67 -20.60 -14.65
N LEU A 90 3.66 -20.57 -15.56
CA LEU A 90 3.80 -21.59 -16.61
C LEU A 90 4.09 -22.97 -16.03
N THR A 91 4.97 -23.07 -15.04
CA THR A 91 5.30 -24.35 -14.39
C THR A 91 4.09 -24.94 -13.69
N SER A 92 3.31 -24.13 -12.95
CA SER A 92 2.06 -24.58 -12.32
C SER A 92 1.03 -25.05 -13.34
N LEU A 93 0.85 -24.32 -14.45
CA LEU A 93 -0.04 -24.70 -15.53
C LEU A 93 0.40 -26.01 -16.20
N ALA A 94 1.69 -26.20 -16.47
CA ALA A 94 2.20 -27.44 -17.04
C ALA A 94 2.03 -28.63 -16.09
N SER A 95 2.35 -28.43 -14.81
CA SER A 95 2.24 -29.47 -13.77
C SER A 95 0.80 -29.94 -13.59
N PHE A 96 -0.16 -29.02 -13.71
CA PHE A 96 -1.59 -29.30 -13.69
C PHE A 96 -2.01 -30.31 -14.77
N PHE A 97 -1.56 -30.12 -16.02
CA PHE A 97 -1.86 -31.08 -17.10
C PHE A 97 -1.22 -32.44 -16.84
N VAL A 98 0.03 -32.45 -16.36
CA VAL A 98 0.76 -33.70 -16.05
C VAL A 98 0.05 -34.50 -14.95
N VAL A 99 -0.35 -33.85 -13.86
CA VAL A 99 -1.07 -34.52 -12.76
C VAL A 99 -2.44 -35.00 -13.22
N GLY A 100 -3.19 -34.17 -13.97
CA GLY A 100 -4.50 -34.56 -14.52
C GLY A 100 -4.43 -35.79 -15.43
N ILE A 101 -3.45 -35.83 -16.35
CA ILE A 101 -3.22 -36.99 -17.23
C ILE A 101 -2.79 -38.21 -16.40
N THR A 102 -1.92 -38.04 -15.41
CA THR A 102 -1.43 -39.15 -14.58
C THR A 102 -2.56 -39.77 -13.75
N VAL A 103 -3.41 -38.95 -13.12
CA VAL A 103 -4.61 -39.43 -12.40
C VAL A 103 -5.55 -40.14 -13.36
N TRP A 104 -5.77 -39.59 -14.56
CA TRP A 104 -6.57 -40.24 -15.58
C TRP A 104 -6.04 -41.63 -15.93
N VAL A 105 -4.74 -41.80 -16.22
CA VAL A 105 -4.15 -43.11 -16.53
C VAL A 105 -4.36 -44.11 -15.39
N LEU A 106 -4.21 -43.67 -14.14
CA LEU A 106 -4.33 -44.53 -12.95
C LEU A 106 -5.77 -44.90 -12.63
N GLU A 107 -6.73 -44.00 -12.84
CA GLU A 107 -8.15 -44.22 -12.52
C GLU A 107 -8.93 -44.83 -13.70
N HIS A 108 -8.50 -44.63 -14.94
CA HIS A 108 -9.24 -45.04 -16.14
C HIS A 108 -9.60 -46.53 -16.15
N ARG A 109 -8.71 -47.38 -15.62
CA ARG A 109 -8.90 -48.83 -15.59
C ARG A 109 -9.86 -49.30 -14.49
N PHE A 110 -10.05 -48.52 -13.43
CA PHE A 110 -10.73 -48.97 -12.21
C PHE A 110 -11.99 -48.16 -11.87
N ASN A 111 -12.14 -46.96 -12.42
CA ASN A 111 -13.16 -46.01 -11.99
C ASN A 111 -14.14 -45.70 -13.14
N PRO A 112 -15.43 -46.04 -13.00
CA PRO A 112 -16.43 -45.76 -14.03
C PRO A 112 -16.66 -44.25 -14.24
N ASP A 113 -16.36 -43.40 -13.26
CA ASP A 113 -16.51 -41.94 -13.36
C ASP A 113 -15.54 -41.32 -14.39
N PHE A 114 -14.43 -42.01 -14.69
CA PHE A 114 -13.43 -41.58 -15.69
C PHE A 114 -13.56 -42.33 -17.02
N GLN A 115 -14.67 -43.06 -17.23
CA GLN A 115 -14.99 -43.79 -18.45
C GLN A 115 -16.08 -43.08 -19.27
N GLY A 116 -16.02 -43.17 -20.60
CA GLY A 116 -17.00 -42.54 -21.50
C GLY A 116 -16.45 -42.19 -22.88
N THR A 117 -17.22 -41.46 -23.68
CA THR A 117 -16.83 -40.98 -25.02
C THR A 117 -15.60 -40.06 -24.93
N GLY A 118 -14.67 -40.09 -25.90
CA GLY A 118 -13.40 -39.33 -25.82
C GLY A 118 -13.53 -37.82 -25.54
N ARG A 119 -14.60 -37.16 -26.03
CA ARG A 119 -14.89 -35.75 -25.69
C ARG A 119 -15.34 -35.54 -24.24
N TYR A 120 -16.07 -36.50 -23.68
CA TYR A 120 -16.47 -36.50 -22.28
C TYR A 120 -15.25 -36.72 -21.38
N GLN A 121 -14.37 -37.66 -21.74
CA GLN A 121 -13.13 -37.91 -21.01
C GLN A 121 -12.21 -36.68 -20.96
N ALA A 122 -11.98 -36.02 -22.09
CA ALA A 122 -11.19 -34.79 -22.11
C ALA A 122 -11.80 -33.68 -21.23
N SER A 123 -13.13 -33.56 -21.23
CA SER A 123 -13.85 -32.63 -20.36
C SER A 123 -13.70 -32.99 -18.87
N THR A 124 -13.82 -34.27 -18.52
CA THR A 124 -13.68 -34.76 -17.14
C THR A 124 -12.26 -34.57 -16.61
N ILE A 125 -11.22 -34.78 -17.44
CA ILE A 125 -9.82 -34.54 -17.05
C ILE A 125 -9.58 -33.07 -16.75
N LEU A 126 -10.01 -32.18 -17.65
CA LEU A 126 -9.86 -30.73 -17.48
C LEU A 126 -10.65 -30.21 -16.28
N TRP A 127 -11.89 -30.70 -16.11
CA TRP A 127 -12.76 -30.33 -15.00
C TRP A 127 -12.20 -30.81 -13.66
N PHE A 128 -11.84 -32.09 -13.55
CA PHE A 128 -11.25 -32.67 -12.34
C PHE A 128 -9.98 -31.91 -11.94
N ALA A 129 -9.07 -31.68 -12.90
CA ALA A 129 -7.84 -30.95 -12.63
C ALA A 129 -8.18 -29.53 -12.11
N PHE A 130 -9.09 -28.79 -12.75
CA PHE A 130 -9.46 -27.43 -12.32
C PHE A 130 -10.09 -27.44 -10.92
N SER A 131 -10.99 -28.38 -10.67
CA SER A 131 -11.62 -28.63 -9.37
C SER A 131 -10.61 -28.92 -8.26
N THR A 132 -9.50 -29.63 -8.55
CA THR A 132 -8.45 -29.85 -7.53
C THR A 132 -7.74 -28.56 -7.12
N MET A 133 -7.61 -27.59 -8.03
CA MET A 133 -6.96 -26.30 -7.74
C MET A 133 -7.81 -25.42 -6.81
N VAL A 134 -9.14 -25.49 -6.94
CA VAL A 134 -10.10 -24.68 -6.16
C VAL A 134 -10.62 -25.46 -4.94
N PHE A 135 -10.01 -26.60 -4.59
CA PHE A 135 -10.44 -27.47 -3.49
C PHE A 135 -11.90 -27.95 -3.61
N ALA A 136 -12.42 -28.11 -4.83
CA ALA A 136 -13.77 -28.56 -5.13
C ALA A 136 -13.82 -29.81 -6.04
N PRO A 137 -13.10 -30.92 -5.70
CA PRO A 137 -13.14 -32.17 -6.46
C PRO A 137 -14.53 -32.80 -6.39
N ARG A 138 -15.10 -33.17 -7.55
CA ARG A 138 -16.39 -33.87 -7.61
C ARG A 138 -16.19 -35.38 -7.71
N GLU A 139 -15.18 -35.81 -8.45
CA GLU A 139 -14.90 -37.21 -8.76
C GLU A 139 -14.09 -37.86 -7.61
N ARG A 140 -14.52 -39.05 -7.19
CA ARG A 140 -13.81 -39.80 -6.13
C ARG A 140 -12.67 -40.58 -6.75
N VAL A 141 -11.50 -40.52 -6.13
CA VAL A 141 -10.29 -41.25 -6.55
C VAL A 141 -10.25 -42.60 -5.82
N LEU A 142 -10.22 -43.71 -6.57
CA LEU A 142 -10.33 -45.06 -6.01
C LEU A 142 -8.97 -45.73 -5.83
N SER A 143 -8.02 -45.51 -6.76
CA SER A 143 -6.69 -46.11 -6.77
C SER A 143 -5.80 -45.56 -5.66
N PHE A 144 -5.08 -46.45 -4.96
CA PHE A 144 -4.17 -46.06 -3.89
C PHE A 144 -3.06 -45.12 -4.37
N GLY A 145 -2.47 -45.40 -5.54
CA GLY A 145 -1.42 -44.55 -6.13
C GLY A 145 -1.93 -43.17 -6.53
N ALA A 146 -3.14 -43.10 -7.10
CA ALA A 146 -3.76 -41.84 -7.47
C ALA A 146 -4.14 -41.01 -6.23
N ARG A 147 -4.58 -41.64 -5.13
CA ARG A 147 -4.83 -40.95 -3.85
C ARG A 147 -3.58 -40.30 -3.30
N PHE A 148 -2.46 -41.02 -3.27
CA PHE A 148 -1.19 -40.46 -2.79
C PHE A 148 -0.75 -39.26 -3.66
N LEU A 149 -0.84 -39.40 -4.98
CA LEU A 149 -0.52 -38.33 -5.93
C LEU A 149 -1.40 -37.08 -5.71
N VAL A 150 -2.71 -37.27 -5.56
CA VAL A 150 -3.66 -36.17 -5.35
C VAL A 150 -3.45 -35.50 -3.99
N ILE A 151 -3.15 -36.25 -2.93
CA ILE A 151 -2.81 -35.68 -1.61
C ILE A 151 -1.54 -34.83 -1.70
N ALA A 152 -0.49 -35.33 -2.35
CA ALA A 152 0.74 -34.57 -2.57
C ALA A 152 0.49 -33.30 -3.40
N TRP A 153 -0.33 -33.41 -4.45
CA TRP A 153 -0.73 -32.27 -5.28
C TRP A 153 -1.52 -31.21 -4.49
N TYR A 154 -2.46 -31.62 -3.63
CA TYR A 154 -3.18 -30.69 -2.74
C TYR A 154 -2.26 -29.92 -1.82
N PHE A 155 -1.22 -30.57 -1.27
CA PHE A 155 -0.24 -29.88 -0.45
C PHE A 155 0.48 -28.78 -1.25
N ILE A 156 0.90 -29.05 -2.49
CA ILE A 156 1.54 -28.06 -3.37
C ILE A 156 0.60 -26.90 -3.69
N VAL A 157 -0.64 -27.19 -4.10
CA VAL A 157 -1.67 -26.17 -4.42
C VAL A 157 -1.98 -25.30 -3.20
N LEU A 158 -2.06 -25.90 -2.01
CA LEU A 158 -2.25 -25.18 -0.75
C LEU A 158 -1.11 -24.21 -0.51
N VAL A 159 0.14 -24.66 -0.58
CA VAL A 159 1.32 -23.80 -0.38
C VAL A 159 1.35 -22.67 -1.41
N LEU A 160 1.05 -22.94 -2.69
CA LEU A 160 0.97 -21.93 -3.74
C LEU A 160 -0.12 -20.88 -3.47
N THR A 161 -1.31 -21.31 -3.04
CA THR A 161 -2.43 -20.40 -2.75
C THR A 161 -2.16 -19.51 -1.54
N GLN A 162 -1.58 -20.09 -0.49
CA GLN A 162 -1.16 -19.34 0.71
C GLN A 162 -0.05 -18.35 0.38
N SER A 163 0.96 -18.77 -0.40
CA SER A 163 2.07 -17.90 -0.82
C SER A 163 1.60 -16.77 -1.74
N TYR A 164 0.66 -17.05 -2.64
CA TYR A 164 0.02 -16.04 -3.49
C TYR A 164 -0.69 -14.99 -2.65
N THR A 165 -1.51 -15.42 -1.69
CA THR A 165 -2.26 -14.53 -0.80
C THR A 165 -1.32 -13.68 0.04
N ALA A 166 -0.26 -14.27 0.60
CA ALA A 166 0.74 -13.55 1.38
C ALA A 166 1.53 -12.53 0.54
N SER A 167 1.93 -12.92 -0.68
CA SER A 167 2.69 -12.04 -1.58
C SER A 167 1.83 -10.89 -2.10
N LEU A 168 0.56 -11.14 -2.41
CA LEU A 168 -0.39 -10.10 -2.79
C LEU A 168 -0.64 -9.13 -1.63
N ALA A 169 -0.85 -9.64 -0.41
CA ALA A 169 -1.00 -8.81 0.78
C ALA A 169 0.24 -7.94 1.01
N SER A 170 1.45 -8.52 0.94
CA SER A 170 2.71 -7.77 1.05
C SER A 170 2.82 -6.69 -0.02
N LEU A 171 2.50 -7.00 -1.28
CA LEU A 171 2.58 -6.04 -2.38
C LEU A 171 1.65 -4.83 -2.14
N LEU A 172 0.43 -5.08 -1.68
CA LEU A 172 -0.54 -4.04 -1.33
C LEU A 172 -0.08 -3.17 -0.16
N THR A 173 0.71 -3.73 0.76
CA THR A 173 1.32 -2.97 1.88
C THR A 173 2.57 -2.19 1.43
N THR A 174 3.44 -2.77 0.60
CA THR A 174 4.73 -2.16 0.21
C THR A 174 4.59 -1.06 -0.85
N GLN A 175 3.61 -1.15 -1.76
CA GLN A 175 3.34 -0.10 -2.75
C GLN A 175 2.94 1.26 -2.13
N GLN A 176 2.69 1.31 -0.81
CA GLN A 176 2.37 2.54 -0.09
C GLN A 176 3.60 3.27 0.48
N LEU A 177 4.81 2.70 0.38
CA LEU A 177 5.95 3.17 1.19
C LEU A 177 7.21 3.60 0.44
N ASN A 178 7.36 3.36 -0.86
CA ASN A 178 8.64 3.60 -1.53
C ASN A 178 8.69 4.94 -2.31
N PRO A 179 9.28 6.00 -1.74
CA PRO A 179 9.66 7.15 -2.56
C PRO A 179 10.78 6.73 -3.53
N THR A 180 10.84 7.35 -4.71
CA THR A 180 11.93 7.12 -5.67
C THR A 180 13.30 7.52 -5.10
N ILE A 181 13.32 8.47 -4.16
CA ILE A 181 14.49 8.98 -3.45
C ILE A 181 14.38 8.57 -1.98
N THR A 182 15.33 7.75 -1.51
CA THR A 182 15.34 7.22 -0.14
C THR A 182 16.42 7.80 0.74
N SER A 183 17.43 8.47 0.17
CA SER A 183 18.56 9.03 0.93
C SER A 183 19.22 10.19 0.21
N MET A 184 19.90 11.05 0.98
CA MET A 184 20.74 12.14 0.46
C MET A 184 21.83 11.60 -0.48
N ARG A 185 22.43 10.45 -0.15
CA ARG A 185 23.46 9.82 -0.98
C ARG A 185 22.94 9.52 -2.40
N SER A 186 21.70 9.05 -2.50
CA SER A 186 21.09 8.76 -3.80
C SER A 186 20.85 10.01 -4.65
N LEU A 187 20.71 11.19 -4.04
CA LEU A 187 20.61 12.47 -4.75
C LEU A 187 21.97 12.91 -5.30
N LEU A 188 23.04 12.74 -4.53
CA LEU A 188 24.41 13.04 -4.95
C LEU A 188 24.83 12.15 -6.13
N GLU A 189 24.61 10.84 -6.03
CA GLU A 189 25.00 9.88 -7.07
C GLU A 189 24.26 10.12 -8.40
N ARG A 190 23.00 10.61 -8.34
CA ARG A 190 22.19 10.94 -9.52
C ARG A 190 22.41 12.34 -10.05
N GLY A 191 23.04 13.23 -9.27
CA GLY A 191 23.19 14.64 -9.61
C GLY A 191 21.84 15.36 -9.69
N GLU A 192 20.92 15.07 -8.79
CA GLU A 192 19.60 15.71 -8.75
C GLU A 192 19.67 17.14 -8.21
N THR A 193 18.78 18.02 -8.68
CA THR A 193 18.61 19.36 -8.13
C THR A 193 17.85 19.30 -6.80
N VAL A 194 18.30 20.05 -5.80
CA VAL A 194 17.73 20.06 -4.45
C VAL A 194 17.42 21.48 -3.98
N GLY A 195 16.34 21.61 -3.21
CA GLY A 195 15.86 22.86 -2.63
C GLY A 195 16.41 23.10 -1.23
N TYR A 196 16.66 24.36 -0.88
CA TYR A 196 16.98 24.79 0.49
C TYR A 196 16.41 26.19 0.78
N GLN A 197 16.19 26.51 2.05
CA GLN A 197 15.72 27.84 2.43
C GLN A 197 16.83 28.90 2.31
N ARG A 198 16.57 30.01 1.62
CA ARG A 198 17.60 30.99 1.21
C ARG A 198 18.44 31.55 2.37
N THR A 199 17.82 31.85 3.51
CA THR A 199 18.48 32.46 4.67
C THR A 199 19.12 31.43 5.62
N SER A 200 18.97 30.14 5.33
CA SER A 200 19.37 29.04 6.21
C SER A 200 20.85 28.66 6.06
N PHE A 201 21.42 28.08 7.13
CA PHE A 201 22.76 27.51 7.13
C PHE A 201 22.87 26.24 6.26
N ILE A 202 21.74 25.65 5.85
CA ILE A 202 21.65 24.43 5.04
C ILE A 202 22.47 24.57 3.74
N HIS A 203 22.51 25.76 3.12
CA HIS A 203 23.31 26.02 1.93
C HIS A 203 24.78 25.65 2.11
N GLY A 204 25.40 26.11 3.21
CA GLY A 204 26.79 25.79 3.53
C GLY A 204 27.00 24.30 3.77
N LYS A 205 26.05 23.63 4.44
CA LYS A 205 26.10 22.20 4.72
C LYS A 205 26.00 21.35 3.45
N LEU A 206 25.12 21.71 2.52
CA LEU A 206 25.00 21.00 1.24
C LEU A 206 26.28 21.13 0.40
N ARG A 207 26.91 22.32 0.41
CA ARG A 207 28.20 22.54 -0.24
C ARG A 207 29.33 21.71 0.38
N GLU A 208 29.43 21.66 1.71
CA GLU A 208 30.43 20.86 2.44
C GLU A 208 30.35 19.37 2.09
N VAL A 209 29.13 18.86 1.84
CA VAL A 209 28.87 17.46 1.50
C VAL A 209 29.13 17.13 0.03
N GLY A 210 29.25 18.15 -0.84
CA GLY A 210 29.62 17.98 -2.25
C GLY A 210 28.50 18.20 -3.25
N PHE A 211 27.38 18.83 -2.88
CA PHE A 211 26.41 19.28 -3.87
C PHE A 211 26.98 20.45 -4.69
N PRO A 212 26.90 20.41 -6.03
CA PRO A 212 27.35 21.52 -6.87
C PRO A 212 26.36 22.70 -6.79
N GLU A 213 26.86 23.93 -6.81
CA GLU A 213 26.02 25.14 -6.73
C GLU A 213 24.96 25.21 -7.83
N SER A 214 25.22 24.66 -9.01
CA SER A 214 24.26 24.61 -10.11
C SER A 214 23.02 23.77 -9.81
N HIS A 215 23.08 22.89 -8.80
CA HIS A 215 21.99 22.00 -8.41
C HIS A 215 21.30 22.44 -7.11
N LEU A 216 21.69 23.59 -6.54
CA LEU A 216 21.10 24.14 -5.34
C LEU A 216 20.12 25.25 -5.70
N VAL A 217 18.84 25.06 -5.37
CA VAL A 217 17.79 26.03 -5.66
C VAL A 217 17.26 26.63 -4.35
N PRO A 218 17.39 27.95 -4.13
CA PRO A 218 16.85 28.59 -2.94
C PRO A 218 15.33 28.80 -3.06
N PHE A 219 14.61 28.67 -1.96
CA PHE A 219 13.21 29.09 -1.81
C PHE A 219 13.02 29.88 -0.50
N ASP A 220 11.92 30.62 -0.38
CA ASP A 220 11.61 31.43 0.80
C ASP A 220 10.39 30.93 1.57
N THR A 221 9.32 30.54 0.86
CA THR A 221 8.04 30.18 1.48
C THR A 221 7.69 28.71 1.29
N ALA A 222 6.76 28.21 2.12
CA ALA A 222 6.26 26.84 2.01
C ALA A 222 5.53 26.62 0.67
N GLU A 223 4.80 27.62 0.19
CA GLU A 223 4.06 27.56 -1.07
C GLU A 223 5.00 27.56 -2.28
N GLU A 224 6.11 28.31 -2.23
CA GLU A 224 7.14 28.26 -3.25
C GLU A 224 7.84 26.90 -3.26
N CYS A 225 8.13 26.34 -2.08
CA CYS A 225 8.71 25.00 -1.95
C CYS A 225 7.80 23.93 -2.58
N ASP A 226 6.49 23.95 -2.29
CA ASP A 226 5.49 23.08 -2.92
C ASP A 226 5.44 23.25 -4.44
N GLY A 227 5.39 24.50 -4.93
CA GLY A 227 5.40 24.80 -6.36
C GLY A 227 6.64 24.29 -7.09
N LEU A 228 7.81 24.33 -6.46
CA LEU A 228 9.07 23.86 -7.04
C LEU A 228 9.22 22.33 -6.94
N LEU A 229 8.76 21.70 -5.86
CA LEU A 229 8.73 20.24 -5.73
C LEU A 229 7.77 19.60 -6.75
N SER A 230 6.56 20.15 -6.88
CA SER A 230 5.54 19.64 -7.80
C SER A 230 5.91 19.82 -9.28
N ASN A 231 6.62 20.90 -9.62
CA ASN A 231 7.16 21.11 -10.97
C ASN A 231 8.28 20.13 -11.32
N GLY A 232 9.08 19.73 -10.33
CA GLY A 232 10.24 18.85 -10.49
C GLY A 232 11.36 19.45 -11.35
N THR A 233 12.46 18.71 -11.48
CA THR A 233 13.68 19.17 -12.19
C THR A 233 13.44 19.55 -13.64
N LYS A 234 12.51 18.87 -14.34
CA LYS A 234 12.22 19.10 -15.77
C LYS A 234 11.62 20.48 -16.06
N LYS A 235 10.97 21.11 -15.09
CA LYS A 235 10.31 22.42 -15.22
C LYS A 235 11.01 23.53 -14.44
N GLY A 236 12.27 23.33 -14.07
CA GLY A 236 13.06 24.31 -13.30
C GLY A 236 12.82 24.28 -11.79
N GLY A 237 12.13 23.25 -11.29
CA GLY A 237 12.01 22.94 -9.87
C GLY A 237 13.14 22.04 -9.36
N PHE A 238 12.89 21.34 -8.25
CA PHE A 238 13.86 20.41 -7.65
C PHE A 238 13.20 19.09 -7.24
N SER A 239 14.02 18.03 -7.09
CA SER A 239 13.54 16.67 -6.81
C SER A 239 13.31 16.40 -5.32
N ALA A 240 13.94 17.17 -4.45
CA ALA A 240 13.82 17.07 -3.00
C ALA A 240 14.16 18.39 -2.31
N ALA A 241 13.61 18.64 -1.13
CA ALA A 241 13.92 19.81 -0.30
C ALA A 241 14.59 19.40 1.02
N PHE A 242 15.54 20.22 1.46
CA PHE A 242 16.09 20.16 2.82
C PHE A 242 15.47 21.28 3.66
N LEU A 243 14.82 20.90 4.76
CA LEU A 243 14.12 21.81 5.67
C LEU A 243 14.50 21.48 7.11
N GLU A 244 14.56 22.49 7.97
CA GLU A 244 14.69 22.20 9.40
C GLU A 244 13.43 21.51 9.94
N VAL A 245 13.60 20.55 10.85
CA VAL A 245 12.51 19.68 11.36
C VAL A 245 11.29 20.48 11.82
N PRO A 246 11.41 21.61 12.56
CA PRO A 246 10.25 22.41 12.93
C PRO A 246 9.46 22.97 11.74
N TYR A 247 10.13 23.47 10.69
CA TYR A 247 9.47 23.94 9.48
C TYR A 247 8.91 22.79 8.66
N LEU A 248 9.63 21.67 8.61
CA LEU A 248 9.19 20.44 7.95
C LEU A 248 7.89 19.93 8.56
N LYS A 249 7.74 19.94 9.89
CA LYS A 249 6.48 19.57 10.56
C LYS A 249 5.31 20.45 10.09
N ILE A 250 5.55 21.75 9.93
CA ILE A 250 4.54 22.69 9.44
C ILE A 250 4.21 22.43 7.97
N PHE A 251 5.23 22.21 7.14
CA PHE A 251 5.10 21.92 5.71
C PHE A 251 4.33 20.62 5.47
N LEU A 252 4.72 19.52 6.14
CA LEU A 252 4.00 18.25 6.06
C LEU A 252 2.60 18.33 6.65
N GLY A 253 2.37 19.17 7.67
CA GLY A 253 1.01 19.44 8.14
C GLY A 253 0.10 20.10 7.09
N GLN A 254 0.65 20.77 6.08
CA GLN A 254 -0.12 21.34 4.97
C GLN A 254 -0.20 20.39 3.76
N TYR A 255 0.87 19.62 3.49
CA TYR A 255 1.04 18.88 2.24
C TYR A 255 1.37 17.38 2.42
N CYS A 256 0.90 16.74 3.49
CA CYS A 256 1.24 15.33 3.80
C CYS A 256 0.82 14.29 2.75
N GLN A 257 -0.16 14.61 1.90
CA GLN A 257 -0.64 13.68 0.88
C GLN A 257 0.38 13.56 -0.27
N ASP A 258 1.10 14.64 -0.53
CA ASP A 258 1.98 14.79 -1.67
C ASP A 258 3.45 14.59 -1.30
N TYR A 259 3.83 14.82 -0.03
CA TYR A 259 5.23 14.76 0.41
C TYR A 259 5.43 13.95 1.68
N LYS A 260 6.64 13.42 1.83
CA LYS A 260 7.09 12.81 3.08
C LYS A 260 8.55 13.09 3.38
N MET A 261 8.88 13.05 4.67
CA MET A 261 10.25 12.99 5.14
C MET A 261 10.79 11.57 5.00
N VAL A 262 12.00 11.43 4.47
CA VAL A 262 12.65 10.13 4.25
C VAL A 262 13.89 9.91 5.10
N GLU A 263 14.56 10.99 5.48
CA GLU A 263 15.82 10.95 6.22
C GLU A 263 16.01 12.27 6.99
N GLU A 264 16.80 12.24 8.06
CA GLU A 264 17.35 13.43 8.74
C GLU A 264 18.87 13.47 8.56
N PRO A 265 19.38 13.92 7.39
CA PRO A 265 20.80 13.80 7.04
C PRO A 265 21.74 14.64 7.90
N PHE A 266 21.26 15.74 8.49
CA PHE A 266 22.06 16.59 9.36
C PHE A 266 21.41 16.71 10.74
N ASN A 267 22.07 16.12 11.73
CA ASN A 267 21.73 16.36 13.12
C ASN A 267 22.39 17.65 13.58
N VAL A 268 21.58 18.68 13.80
CA VAL A 268 21.97 19.96 14.36
C VAL A 268 21.23 20.14 15.69
N ASP A 269 21.82 20.92 16.59
CA ASP A 269 21.15 21.23 17.84
C ASP A 269 19.94 22.15 17.60
N GLY A 270 19.13 22.34 18.64
CA GLY A 270 17.86 23.04 18.55
C GLY A 270 17.93 24.54 18.32
N PHE A 271 16.75 25.16 18.34
CA PHE A 271 16.64 26.61 18.39
C PHE A 271 16.96 27.11 19.80
N GLY A 272 17.85 28.10 19.86
CA GLY A 272 18.26 28.76 21.09
C GLY A 272 18.25 30.27 20.94
N PHE A 273 18.06 30.98 22.06
CA PHE A 273 18.24 32.43 22.08
C PHE A 273 19.72 32.77 22.17
N VAL A 274 20.08 33.90 21.57
CA VAL A 274 21.48 34.33 21.43
C VAL A 274 21.73 35.51 22.35
N PHE A 275 22.87 35.48 23.03
CA PHE A 275 23.37 36.57 23.84
C PHE A 275 24.86 36.82 23.55
N PRO A 276 25.38 38.01 23.87
CA PRO A 276 26.81 38.27 23.89
C PRO A 276 27.53 37.27 24.79
N ILE A 277 28.77 36.94 24.45
CA ILE A 277 29.62 36.05 25.25
C ILE A 277 29.69 36.56 26.69
N ALA A 278 29.58 35.62 27.64
CA ALA A 278 29.61 35.86 29.08
C ALA A 278 28.42 36.68 29.62
N SER A 279 27.32 36.80 28.87
CA SER A 279 26.10 37.42 29.39
C SER A 279 25.51 36.60 30.56
N PRO A 280 25.22 37.23 31.71
CA PRO A 280 24.63 36.53 32.86
C PRO A 280 23.21 36.02 32.56
N LEU A 281 22.53 36.58 31.55
CA LEU A 281 21.17 36.22 31.16
C LEU A 281 21.08 34.79 30.61
N VAL A 282 22.15 34.27 29.99
CA VAL A 282 22.16 32.95 29.37
C VAL A 282 21.75 31.86 30.36
N ALA A 283 22.34 31.89 31.56
CA ALA A 283 22.07 30.90 32.60
C ALA A 283 20.65 31.02 33.17
N ASP A 284 20.17 32.24 33.39
CA ASP A 284 18.83 32.48 33.93
C ASP A 284 17.73 32.13 32.94
N VAL A 285 17.90 32.53 31.67
CA VAL A 285 16.96 32.22 30.59
C VAL A 285 16.94 30.73 30.31
N SER A 286 18.10 30.05 30.29
CA SER A 286 18.16 28.60 30.11
C SER A 286 17.39 27.85 31.20
N ARG A 287 17.51 28.27 32.48
CA ARG A 287 16.71 27.72 33.57
C ARG A 287 15.21 28.01 33.39
N ALA A 288 14.85 29.17 32.88
CA ALA A 288 13.45 29.50 32.59
C ALA A 288 12.87 28.65 31.45
N ILE A 289 13.64 28.39 30.39
CA ILE A 289 13.26 27.50 29.29
C ILE A 289 12.95 26.10 29.83
N LEU A 290 13.81 25.55 30.69
CA LEU A 290 13.57 24.24 31.32
C LEU A 290 12.28 24.22 32.16
N LYS A 291 12.03 25.27 32.95
CA LYS A 291 10.78 25.38 33.72
C LYS A 291 9.54 25.39 32.82
N VAL A 292 9.61 26.04 31.66
CA VAL A 292 8.50 26.02 30.68
C VAL A 292 8.36 24.64 30.05
N ALA A 293 9.47 24.02 29.66
CA ALA A 293 9.51 22.69 29.04
C ALA A 293 8.94 21.58 29.94
N GLU A 294 9.21 21.66 31.25
CA GLU A 294 8.70 20.71 32.26
C GLU A 294 7.25 21.00 32.68
N SER A 295 6.69 22.14 32.27
CA SER A 295 5.33 22.54 32.61
C SER A 295 4.31 22.14 31.53
N PRO A 296 3.00 22.10 31.85
CA PRO A 296 1.95 21.92 30.85
C PRO A 296 1.96 22.98 29.74
N LYS A 297 2.60 24.14 29.99
CA LYS A 297 2.65 25.25 29.04
C LYS A 297 3.38 24.89 27.76
N ALA A 298 4.39 24.02 27.81
CA ALA A 298 5.09 23.55 26.62
C ALA A 298 4.13 22.83 25.66
N MET A 299 3.31 21.91 26.18
CA MET A 299 2.30 21.21 25.38
C MET A 299 1.21 22.14 24.87
N GLU A 300 0.82 23.17 25.63
CA GLU A 300 -0.13 24.19 25.17
C GLU A 300 0.42 24.99 23.98
N LEU A 301 1.69 25.41 24.06
CA LEU A 301 2.37 26.14 22.99
C LEU A 301 2.53 25.26 21.75
N GLU A 302 3.02 24.03 21.91
CA GLU A 302 3.14 23.08 20.80
C GLU A 302 1.79 22.86 20.12
N ARG A 303 0.72 22.71 20.92
CA ARG A 303 -0.63 22.54 20.40
C ARG A 303 -1.16 23.76 19.67
N ALA A 304 -0.90 24.96 20.19
CA ALA A 304 -1.37 26.20 19.60
C ALA A 304 -0.75 26.46 18.22
N TRP A 305 0.54 26.13 18.06
CA TRP A 305 1.30 26.45 16.86
C TRP A 305 1.40 25.31 15.83
N PHE A 306 1.37 24.03 16.26
CA PHE A 306 1.53 22.87 15.37
C PHE A 306 0.24 22.05 15.17
N LYS A 307 -0.63 21.88 16.17
CA LYS A 307 -1.75 20.91 16.12
C LYS A 307 -2.90 21.28 15.18
N LYS A 308 -3.08 22.57 14.83
CA LYS A 308 -4.12 22.99 13.88
C LYS A 308 -3.86 22.49 12.44
N LYS A 309 -2.63 22.04 12.15
CA LYS A 309 -2.20 21.49 10.85
C LYS A 309 -2.08 19.95 10.86
N GLU A 310 -1.92 19.31 12.01
CA GLU A 310 -1.93 17.83 12.14
C GLU A 310 -3.31 17.19 11.88
N ALA A 311 -4.39 17.96 12.00
CA ALA A 311 -5.76 17.46 11.76
C ALA A 311 -6.03 17.09 10.29
N SER A 312 -5.25 17.62 9.35
CA SER A 312 -5.36 17.26 7.92
C SER A 312 -4.56 16.00 7.56
N CYS A 313 -3.67 15.57 8.45
CA CYS A 313 -2.56 14.66 8.16
C CYS A 313 -2.19 13.82 9.39
N PRO A 314 -3.03 12.85 9.78
CA PRO A 314 -2.74 11.97 10.90
C PRO A 314 -1.58 11.03 10.59
N ASP A 315 -0.60 11.02 11.49
CA ASP A 315 0.46 10.03 11.51
C ASP A 315 -0.14 8.64 11.79
N PRO A 316 -0.03 7.67 10.87
CA PRO A 316 -0.64 6.35 11.02
C PRO A 316 -0.14 5.56 12.23
N VAL A 317 0.99 5.96 12.82
CA VAL A 317 1.59 5.30 14.00
C VAL A 317 1.19 6.01 15.30
N THR A 318 1.14 7.34 15.29
CA THR A 318 1.05 8.15 16.53
C THR A 318 -0.36 8.64 16.83
N ASN A 319 -1.18 8.92 15.80
CA ASN A 319 -2.59 9.29 15.92
C ASN A 319 -3.35 8.80 14.67
N PRO A 320 -3.85 7.56 14.66
CA PRO A 320 -4.55 7.04 13.49
C PRO A 320 -5.83 7.85 13.23
N ASP A 321 -6.01 8.24 11.97
CA ASP A 321 -7.23 8.90 11.48
C ASP A 321 -8.46 8.06 11.84
N PRO A 322 -9.49 8.60 12.51
CA PRO A 322 -10.74 7.88 12.73
C PRO A 322 -11.50 7.65 11.42
N ASN A 323 -11.27 8.47 10.39
CA ASN A 323 -11.83 8.34 9.04
C ASN A 323 -10.75 8.66 8.00
N PRO A 324 -9.81 7.73 7.72
CA PRO A 324 -8.85 7.95 6.64
C PRO A 324 -9.62 8.21 5.35
N SER A 325 -9.15 9.10 4.47
CA SER A 325 -9.62 9.11 3.08
C SER A 325 -9.26 7.76 2.46
N VAL A 326 -10.22 6.82 2.55
CA VAL A 326 -10.07 5.37 2.36
C VAL A 326 -9.73 5.01 0.90
N THR A 327 -9.68 5.99 0.01
CA THR A 327 -9.56 5.82 -1.44
C THR A 327 -8.24 5.18 -1.86
N SER A 328 -7.14 5.41 -1.13
CA SER A 328 -5.85 4.78 -1.45
C SER A 328 -5.74 3.32 -0.97
N ARG A 329 -6.50 2.93 0.07
CA ARG A 329 -6.45 1.58 0.67
C ARG A 329 -7.49 0.60 0.13
N GLN A 330 -8.54 1.08 -0.54
CA GLN A 330 -9.57 0.20 -1.09
C GLN A 330 -9.15 -0.38 -2.44
N LEU A 331 -9.35 -1.69 -2.61
CA LEU A 331 -9.25 -2.36 -3.89
C LEU A 331 -10.41 -1.91 -4.79
N GLY A 332 -10.11 -1.03 -5.75
CA GLY A 332 -11.09 -0.57 -6.73
C GLY A 332 -11.36 -1.61 -7.82
N VAL A 333 -12.47 -1.42 -8.55
CA VAL A 333 -12.88 -2.26 -9.70
C VAL A 333 -11.78 -2.31 -10.77
N ASP A 334 -10.99 -1.24 -10.90
CA ASP A 334 -9.88 -1.17 -11.86
C ASP A 334 -8.85 -2.29 -11.66
N SER A 335 -8.61 -2.72 -10.41
CA SER A 335 -7.66 -3.79 -10.08
C SER A 335 -8.11 -5.17 -10.57
N PHE A 336 -9.42 -5.36 -10.80
CA PHE A 336 -10.03 -6.64 -11.18
C PHE A 336 -10.73 -6.59 -12.55
N LYS A 337 -10.61 -5.47 -13.26
CA LYS A 337 -11.35 -5.20 -14.50
C LYS A 337 -11.12 -6.27 -15.57
N VAL A 338 -9.89 -6.79 -15.69
CA VAL A 338 -9.55 -7.87 -16.65
C VAL A 338 -10.25 -9.18 -16.30
N LEU A 339 -10.36 -9.53 -15.01
CA LEU A 339 -11.06 -10.74 -14.59
C LEU A 339 -12.55 -10.65 -14.90
N PHE A 340 -13.19 -9.53 -14.55
CA PHE A 340 -14.62 -9.32 -14.83
C PHE A 340 -14.91 -9.29 -16.33
N LEU A 341 -14.06 -8.62 -17.12
CA LEU A 341 -14.19 -8.60 -18.58
C LEU A 341 -14.03 -10.00 -19.19
N GLY A 342 -13.07 -10.79 -18.69
CA GLY A 342 -12.86 -12.17 -19.15
C GLY A 342 -14.10 -13.04 -18.94
N VAL A 343 -14.70 -12.98 -17.74
CA VAL A 343 -15.96 -13.70 -17.44
C VAL A 343 -17.09 -13.22 -18.34
N PHE A 344 -17.23 -11.90 -18.52
CA PHE A 344 -18.26 -11.33 -19.39
C PHE A 344 -18.14 -11.83 -20.84
N VAL A 345 -16.94 -11.87 -21.39
CA VAL A 345 -16.68 -12.39 -22.75
C VAL A 345 -17.02 -13.87 -22.85
N ILE A 346 -16.63 -14.69 -21.87
CA ILE A 346 -16.97 -16.12 -21.86
C ILE A 346 -18.49 -16.35 -21.79
N CYS A 347 -19.19 -15.59 -20.94
CA CYS A 347 -20.65 -15.62 -20.86
C CYS A 347 -21.29 -15.20 -22.19
N ALA A 348 -20.81 -14.13 -22.83
CA ALA A 348 -21.33 -13.67 -24.10
C ALA A 348 -21.11 -14.70 -25.23
N LEU A 349 -19.95 -15.34 -25.28
CA LEU A 349 -19.64 -16.37 -26.28
C LEU A 349 -20.47 -17.65 -26.08
N THR A 350 -20.60 -18.11 -24.84
CA THR A 350 -21.36 -19.34 -24.52
C THR A 350 -22.86 -19.14 -24.75
N LEU A 351 -23.43 -18.05 -24.24
CA LEU A 351 -24.82 -17.69 -24.48
C LEU A 351 -25.08 -17.40 -25.96
N GLY A 352 -24.19 -16.65 -26.60
CA GLY A 352 -24.28 -16.34 -28.02
C GLY A 352 -24.28 -17.60 -28.88
N SER A 353 -23.33 -18.52 -28.66
CA SER A 353 -23.30 -19.81 -29.36
C SER A 353 -24.54 -20.66 -29.10
N PHE A 354 -25.04 -20.68 -27.86
CA PHE A 354 -26.25 -21.43 -27.52
C PHE A 354 -27.46 -20.85 -28.25
N ILE A 355 -27.66 -19.53 -28.19
CA ILE A 355 -28.75 -18.82 -28.86
C ILE A 355 -28.67 -19.01 -30.37
N LEU A 356 -27.49 -18.90 -30.99
CA LEU A 356 -27.32 -19.07 -32.43
C LEU A 356 -27.69 -20.49 -32.88
N ARG A 357 -27.22 -21.51 -32.15
CA ARG A 357 -27.57 -22.92 -32.41
C ARG A 357 -29.05 -23.16 -32.22
N PHE A 358 -29.64 -22.61 -31.16
CA PHE A 358 -31.06 -22.72 -30.87
C PHE A 358 -31.90 -22.11 -31.99
N LEU A 359 -31.60 -20.87 -32.40
CA LEU A 359 -32.28 -20.15 -33.48
C LEU A 359 -32.11 -20.84 -34.85
N TRP A 360 -30.94 -21.41 -35.13
CA TRP A 360 -30.74 -22.21 -36.34
C TRP A 360 -31.56 -23.50 -36.32
N LYS A 361 -31.62 -24.21 -35.18
CA LYS A 361 -32.39 -25.45 -35.02
C LYS A 361 -33.91 -25.22 -34.97
N SER A 362 -34.36 -24.02 -34.60
CA SER A 362 -35.77 -23.64 -34.49
C SER A 362 -36.28 -22.82 -35.68
N LYS A 363 -35.49 -22.71 -36.76
CA LYS A 363 -35.85 -21.95 -37.96
C LYS A 363 -37.04 -22.62 -38.66
N GLY A 364 -38.26 -22.18 -38.34
CA GLY A 364 -39.51 -22.70 -38.90
C GLY A 364 -40.65 -22.95 -37.90
N GLU A 365 -40.45 -22.77 -36.60
CA GLU A 365 -41.47 -23.04 -35.58
C GLU A 365 -42.00 -21.77 -34.90
N ALA A 366 -43.31 -21.74 -34.64
CA ALA A 366 -44.02 -20.54 -34.15
C ALA A 366 -43.84 -20.23 -32.65
N ASN A 367 -43.36 -21.17 -31.82
CA ASN A 367 -43.27 -21.00 -30.36
C ASN A 367 -41.92 -21.43 -29.76
N LEU A 368 -40.93 -20.56 -29.89
CA LEU A 368 -39.55 -20.75 -29.37
C LEU A 368 -39.51 -21.03 -27.86
N TRP A 369 -40.36 -20.38 -27.07
CA TRP A 369 -40.42 -20.51 -25.60
C TRP A 369 -40.91 -21.88 -25.11
N LYS A 370 -41.69 -22.59 -25.93
CA LYS A 370 -42.15 -23.94 -25.58
C LYS A 370 -41.01 -24.95 -25.77
N LYS A 371 -40.27 -24.83 -26.87
CA LYS A 371 -39.13 -25.69 -27.21
C LYS A 371 -37.89 -25.47 -26.33
N PHE A 372 -37.65 -24.25 -25.87
CA PHE A 372 -36.58 -23.99 -24.88
C PHE A 372 -36.82 -24.74 -23.56
N ARG A 373 -38.08 -25.00 -23.19
CA ARG A 373 -38.45 -25.76 -21.98
C ARG A 373 -38.46 -27.28 -22.19
N GLU A 374 -38.30 -27.76 -23.42
CA GLU A 374 -38.19 -29.18 -23.71
C GLU A 374 -36.73 -29.62 -23.50
N THR A 375 -36.52 -30.59 -22.60
CA THR A 375 -35.19 -31.12 -22.27
C THR A 375 -34.64 -31.89 -23.47
N GLU A 376 -33.43 -31.56 -23.95
CA GLU A 376 -32.76 -32.39 -24.96
C GLU A 376 -32.50 -33.80 -24.39
N GLU A 377 -33.03 -34.84 -25.06
CA GLU A 377 -32.71 -36.25 -24.78
C GLU A 377 -31.23 -36.60 -25.02
N SER A 378 -30.46 -35.67 -25.62
CA SER A 378 -29.02 -35.78 -25.88
C SER A 378 -28.16 -35.20 -24.75
N SER A 379 -28.64 -35.16 -23.51
CA SER A 379 -27.75 -34.84 -22.39
C SER A 379 -26.75 -35.97 -22.20
N TYR A 380 -25.45 -35.66 -22.19
CA TYR A 380 -24.35 -36.63 -22.02
C TYR A 380 -24.44 -37.46 -20.71
N ILE A 381 -25.30 -37.04 -19.80
CA ILE A 381 -25.73 -37.81 -18.64
C ILE A 381 -26.97 -38.60 -19.07
N LYS A 382 -26.81 -39.89 -19.41
CA LYS A 382 -27.94 -40.81 -19.44
C LYS A 382 -28.43 -40.94 -18.00
N VAL A 383 -29.44 -40.18 -17.62
CA VAL A 383 -30.24 -40.51 -16.44
C VAL A 383 -31.04 -41.75 -16.84
N GLU A 384 -30.48 -42.92 -16.56
CA GLU A 384 -31.17 -44.19 -16.73
C GLU A 384 -32.36 -44.19 -15.77
N LYS A 385 -33.55 -43.85 -16.28
CA LYS A 385 -34.79 -44.02 -15.53
C LYS A 385 -34.97 -45.53 -15.37
N CYS A 386 -34.72 -46.05 -14.16
CA CYS A 386 -35.03 -47.44 -13.84
C CYS A 386 -36.49 -47.75 -14.22
N PRO A 387 -36.77 -48.76 -15.05
CA PRO A 387 -38.14 -49.20 -15.28
C PRO A 387 -38.64 -49.93 -14.02
N CYS A 388 -39.68 -49.41 -13.38
CA CYS A 388 -40.42 -50.14 -12.36
C CYS A 388 -41.03 -51.40 -13.01
N THR A 389 -40.63 -52.59 -12.54
CA THR A 389 -41.16 -53.89 -12.97
C THR A 389 -42.64 -54.05 -12.54
N PRO A 390 -43.50 -54.73 -13.32
CA PRO A 390 -44.95 -54.72 -13.12
C PRO A 390 -45.48 -55.84 -12.19
N SER A 391 -46.55 -55.50 -11.45
CA SER A 391 -47.64 -56.34 -10.91
C SER A 391 -47.32 -57.75 -10.38
N LEU A 392 -47.41 -57.90 -9.05
CA LEU A 392 -47.59 -59.19 -8.35
C LEU A 392 -48.93 -59.87 -8.73
N PRO A 393 -48.99 -61.20 -8.94
CA PRO A 393 -50.25 -61.94 -9.05
C PRO A 393 -50.89 -62.17 -7.67
N LYS A 394 -52.24 -62.16 -7.63
CA LYS A 394 -53.08 -62.51 -6.47
C LYS A 394 -52.79 -63.92 -5.94
N PRO A 395 -52.85 -64.17 -4.61
CA PRO A 395 -52.86 -65.53 -4.08
C PRO A 395 -54.21 -66.20 -4.29
N GLN A 396 -54.17 -67.47 -4.73
CA GLN A 396 -55.31 -68.40 -4.76
C GLN A 396 -55.69 -68.86 -3.34
N ASP A 397 -56.99 -68.94 -3.09
CA ASP A 397 -57.59 -69.67 -1.97
C ASP A 397 -57.25 -71.17 -2.05
N SER A 398 -56.73 -71.72 -0.95
CA SER A 398 -56.89 -73.13 -0.63
C SER A 398 -56.89 -73.30 0.90
N SER A 399 -58.06 -73.63 1.40
CA SER A 399 -58.37 -74.07 2.75
C SER A 399 -57.76 -75.43 3.06
N GLN A 400 -57.15 -75.60 4.25
CA GLN A 400 -57.34 -76.80 5.07
C GLN A 400 -56.85 -76.61 6.51
N ALA A 401 -57.72 -77.00 7.44
CA ALA A 401 -57.58 -76.91 8.88
C ALA A 401 -56.69 -78.03 9.45
N THR A 402 -55.95 -77.74 10.53
CA THR A 402 -55.76 -78.67 11.67
C THR A 402 -55.17 -77.94 12.90
N ASN A 403 -55.88 -77.99 14.02
CA ASN A 403 -55.35 -77.85 15.39
C ASN A 403 -54.56 -79.12 15.76
N PRO A 404 -53.53 -79.07 16.64
CA PRO A 404 -53.70 -79.16 18.10
C PRO A 404 -52.71 -78.25 18.89
N ALA A 405 -53.11 -77.65 20.01
CA ALA A 405 -53.03 -78.15 21.39
C ALA A 405 -51.59 -78.29 21.98
N ASP A 406 -51.49 -77.77 23.20
CA ASP A 406 -50.60 -78.14 24.32
C ASP A 406 -49.24 -77.44 24.57
N LYS A 407 -49.19 -76.85 25.79
CA LYS A 407 -48.06 -76.69 26.73
C LYS A 407 -46.97 -75.69 26.33
N LYS A 408 -46.62 -74.68 27.13
CA LYS A 408 -46.67 -74.52 28.59
C LYS A 408 -46.52 -73.05 28.95
#